data_AF-A0A1X0DYN4-F1
#
_entry.id   AF-A0A1X0DYN4-F1
#
_cell.length_a   1.000
_cell.length_b   1.000
_cell.length_c   1.000
_cell.angle_alpha   90.00
_cell.angle_beta   90.00
_cell.angle_gamma   90.00
#
_symmetry.space_group_name_H-M   'P 1'
#
loop_
_entity.id
_entity.type
_entity.pdbx_description
1 polymer ?
#
loop_
_entity_poly.entity_id
_entity_poly.type
_entity_poly.pdbx_seq_one_letter_code
_entity_poly.pdbx_strand_id
1 'polypeptide(L)'
;MTAALYDLAPYLDQSNPEHVWCEATWTWRVNGETARAVGDYLDVVNGSPALRCGIWDAAPELDLPVDWFTDEFVLAVSAKLYRQLSLAPWATLHCPDGTLRVELTAPRG
;
A
#
# COMPACT_ATOMS: atom_id res chain seq x y z
N MET A 1 -13.69 2.40 15.14
CA MET A 1 -12.61 2.01 14.20
C MET A 1 -11.43 1.57 15.05
N THR A 2 -10.77 0.47 14.68
CA THR A 2 -9.80 -0.23 15.53
C THR A 2 -8.39 0.05 15.01
N ALA A 3 -7.47 0.38 15.92
CA ALA A 3 -6.04 0.48 15.62
C ALA A 3 -5.48 -0.85 15.10
N ALA A 4 -4.28 -0.82 14.51
CA ALA A 4 -3.60 -2.01 14.04
C ALA A 4 -3.46 -3.05 15.17
N LEU A 5 -3.64 -4.32 14.83
CA LEU A 5 -3.55 -5.44 15.79
C LEU A 5 -2.10 -5.89 16.06
N TYR A 6 -1.12 -5.15 15.56
CA TYR A 6 0.32 -5.42 15.68
C TYR A 6 1.08 -4.11 15.91
N ASP A 7 2.33 -4.24 16.38
CA ASP A 7 3.20 -3.08 16.61
C ASP A 7 3.64 -2.46 15.28
N LEU A 8 3.32 -1.17 15.09
CA LEU A 8 3.68 -0.40 13.92
C LEU A 8 5.08 0.20 13.99
N ALA A 9 5.66 0.33 15.18
CA ALA A 9 6.94 1.01 15.39
C ALA A 9 8.07 0.56 14.45
N PRO A 10 8.21 -0.73 14.08
CA PRO A 10 9.26 -1.18 13.16
C PRO A 10 9.14 -0.63 11.72
N TYR A 11 7.97 -0.14 11.34
CA TYR A 11 7.64 0.26 9.96
C TYR A 11 7.49 1.77 9.79
N LEU A 12 7.52 2.54 10.88
CA LEU A 12 7.36 4.00 10.81
C LEU A 12 8.63 4.65 10.25
N ASP A 13 8.45 5.70 9.47
CA ASP A 13 9.56 6.57 9.08
C ASP A 13 10.17 7.24 10.34
N GLN A 14 11.50 7.21 10.45
CA GLN A 14 12.20 7.75 11.62
C GLN A 14 12.18 9.28 11.67
N SER A 15 12.13 9.93 10.52
CA SER A 15 12.08 11.39 10.36
C SER A 15 10.65 11.92 10.41
N ASN A 16 9.66 11.14 10.00
CA ASN A 16 8.24 11.47 10.11
C ASN A 16 7.38 10.26 10.53
N PRO A 17 7.14 10.04 11.83
CA PRO A 17 6.38 8.89 12.34
C PRO A 17 4.91 8.80 11.90
N GLU A 18 4.40 9.80 11.17
CA GLU A 18 3.08 9.73 10.54
C GLU A 18 3.08 8.87 9.26
N HIS A 19 4.25 8.61 8.67
CA HIS A 19 4.38 7.78 7.48
C HIS A 19 4.85 6.35 7.81
N VAL A 20 4.36 5.40 7.02
CA VAL A 20 4.62 3.97 7.17
C VAL A 20 5.25 3.46 5.88
N TRP A 21 6.39 2.80 6.02
CA TRP A 21 7.11 2.21 4.91
C TRP A 21 6.49 0.90 4.46
N CYS A 22 6.41 0.73 3.14
CA CYS A 22 5.94 -0.50 2.54
C CYS A 22 6.65 -0.82 1.24
N GLU A 23 6.50 -2.07 0.83
CA GLU A 23 6.85 -2.57 -0.47
C GLU A 23 5.56 -3.06 -1.13
N ALA A 24 5.26 -2.49 -2.29
CA ALA A 24 4.17 -2.93 -3.13
C ALA A 24 4.75 -3.69 -4.33
N THR A 25 4.16 -4.84 -4.64
CA THR A 25 4.47 -5.64 -5.83
C THR A 25 3.18 -5.85 -6.60
N TRP A 26 3.17 -5.39 -7.85
CA TRP A 26 2.13 -5.71 -8.82
C TRP A 26 2.58 -6.89 -9.68
N THR A 27 1.69 -7.85 -9.93
CA THR A 27 1.92 -8.96 -10.85
C THR A 27 0.82 -9.01 -11.89
N TRP A 28 1.18 -8.76 -13.14
CA TRP A 28 0.28 -8.82 -14.29
C TRP A 28 -0.17 -10.25 -14.56
N ARG A 29 -1.48 -10.47 -14.69
CA ARG A 29 -2.04 -11.80 -14.98
C ARG A 29 -1.71 -12.26 -16.39
N VAL A 30 -1.66 -11.34 -17.35
CA VAL A 30 -1.55 -11.65 -18.79
C VAL A 30 -0.20 -12.26 -19.17
N ASN A 31 0.89 -11.83 -18.53
CA ASN A 31 2.26 -12.24 -18.86
C ASN A 31 3.09 -12.65 -17.63
N GLY A 32 2.59 -12.44 -16.41
CA GLY A 32 3.31 -12.74 -15.17
C GLY A 32 4.39 -11.72 -14.81
N GLU A 33 4.52 -10.62 -15.56
CA GLU A 33 5.50 -9.57 -15.25
C GLU A 33 5.19 -8.89 -13.93
N THR A 34 6.24 -8.46 -13.24
CA THR A 34 6.13 -7.83 -11.93
C THR A 34 6.76 -6.45 -11.91
N ALA A 35 6.05 -5.49 -11.35
CA ALA A 35 6.56 -4.16 -11.02
C ALA A 35 6.55 -3.98 -9.49
N ARG A 36 7.47 -3.15 -8.98
CA ARG A 36 7.70 -3.01 -7.55
C ARG A 36 7.94 -1.54 -7.19
N ALA A 37 7.27 -1.10 -6.14
CA ALA A 37 7.44 0.21 -5.51
C ALA A 37 7.86 0.03 -4.04
N VAL A 38 8.80 0.83 -3.55
CA VAL A 38 9.27 0.77 -2.15
C VAL A 38 9.42 2.19 -1.62
N GLY A 39 8.70 2.53 -0.57
CA GLY A 39 8.68 3.87 -0.01
C GLY A 39 7.66 4.03 1.12
N ASP A 40 7.50 5.27 1.56
CA ASP A 40 6.63 5.71 2.65
C ASP A 40 5.21 6.08 2.16
N TYR A 41 4.65 5.25 1.26
CA TYR A 41 3.38 5.54 0.59
C TYR A 41 2.13 5.47 1.48
N LEU A 42 2.28 5.04 2.74
CA LEU A 42 1.19 4.84 3.68
C LEU A 42 1.29 5.82 4.83
N ASP A 43 0.13 6.14 5.42
CA ASP A 43 0.04 7.00 6.59
C ASP A 43 -0.58 6.28 7.79
N VAL A 44 -0.27 6.75 8.99
CA VAL A 44 -0.96 6.34 10.21
C VAL A 44 -2.30 7.07 10.31
N VAL A 45 -3.40 6.35 10.15
CA VAL A 45 -4.77 6.87 10.31
C VAL A 45 -5.50 6.05 11.35
N ASN A 46 -5.87 6.70 12.47
CA ASN A 46 -6.50 6.04 13.63
C ASN A 46 -5.69 4.85 14.16
N GLY A 47 -4.35 4.94 14.11
CA GLY A 47 -3.45 3.90 14.59
C GLY A 47 -3.30 2.71 13.64
N SER A 48 -3.71 2.83 12.37
CA SER A 48 -3.54 1.80 11.34
C SER A 48 -2.94 2.38 10.05
N PRO A 49 -2.18 1.60 9.27
CA PRO A 49 -1.70 2.05 7.96
C PRO A 49 -2.87 2.26 6.98
N ALA A 50 -2.85 3.39 6.29
CA ALA A 50 -3.84 3.76 5.28
C ALA A 50 -3.15 4.27 4.02
N LEU A 51 -3.57 3.77 2.86
CA LEU A 51 -3.16 4.33 1.58
C LEU A 51 -4.00 5.59 1.32
N ARG A 52 -3.39 6.77 1.43
CA ARG A 52 -4.00 8.06 1.10
C ARG A 52 -3.44 8.54 -0.25
N CYS A 53 -2.75 9.68 -0.26
CA CYS A 53 -2.18 10.25 -1.47
C CYS A 53 -1.00 9.44 -2.03
N GLY A 54 -0.33 8.61 -1.22
CA GLY A 54 0.83 7.82 -1.67
C GLY A 54 0.52 6.80 -2.79
N ILE A 55 -0.75 6.57 -3.11
CA ILE A 55 -1.13 5.82 -4.31
C ILE A 55 -0.64 6.49 -5.60
N TRP A 56 -0.60 7.82 -5.64
CA TRP A 56 -0.17 8.59 -6.81
C TRP A 56 1.34 8.51 -7.02
N ASP A 57 2.09 8.35 -5.95
CA ASP A 57 3.55 8.18 -5.99
C ASP A 57 3.94 6.73 -6.30
N ALA A 58 3.21 5.76 -5.72
CA ALA A 58 3.48 4.34 -5.95
C ALA A 58 3.05 3.83 -7.33
N ALA A 59 1.96 4.37 -7.89
CA ALA A 59 1.37 3.87 -9.13
C ALA A 59 2.31 3.90 -10.36
N PRO A 60 3.06 4.99 -10.63
CA PRO A 60 4.05 5.02 -11.70
C PRO A 60 5.14 3.95 -11.55
N GLU A 61 5.59 3.68 -10.32
CA GLU A 61 6.60 2.65 -10.03
C GLU A 61 6.06 1.22 -10.18
N LEU A 62 4.75 1.04 -10.03
CA LEU A 62 4.05 -0.23 -10.23
C LEU A 62 3.61 -0.48 -11.69
N ASP A 63 4.01 0.40 -12.63
CA ASP A 63 3.63 0.32 -14.04
C ASP A 63 2.10 0.27 -14.23
N LEU A 64 1.34 0.90 -13.33
CA LEU A 64 -0.12 0.86 -13.38
C LEU A 64 -0.67 1.93 -14.34
N PRO A 65 -1.67 1.60 -15.19
CA PRO A 65 -2.24 2.54 -16.13
C PRO A 65 -2.90 3.74 -15.43
N VAL A 66 -2.52 4.96 -15.83
CA VAL A 66 -3.03 6.20 -15.21
C VAL A 66 -4.55 6.35 -15.30
N ASP A 67 -5.16 5.78 -16.34
CA ASP A 67 -6.60 5.81 -16.57
C ASP A 67 -7.41 4.97 -15.56
N TRP A 68 -6.76 4.08 -14.81
CA TRP A 68 -7.40 3.35 -13.71
C TRP A 68 -7.67 4.24 -12.49
N PHE A 69 -6.88 5.29 -12.29
CA PHE A 69 -6.89 6.10 -11.06
C PHE A 69 -7.99 7.17 -11.06
N THR A 70 -9.23 6.71 -11.13
CA THR A 70 -10.42 7.49 -10.79
C THR A 70 -10.57 7.61 -9.28
N ASP A 71 -11.29 8.62 -8.79
CA ASP A 71 -11.60 8.77 -7.36
C ASP A 71 -12.23 7.51 -6.77
N GLU A 72 -13.16 6.88 -7.49
CA GLU A 72 -13.82 5.64 -7.07
C GLU A 72 -12.83 4.48 -6.92
N PHE A 73 -11.94 4.31 -7.91
CA PHE A 73 -10.93 3.26 -7.87
C PHE A 73 -9.96 3.47 -6.71
N VAL A 74 -9.46 4.68 -6.53
CA VAL A 74 -8.55 5.06 -5.44
C VAL A 74 -9.19 4.77 -4.09
N LEU A 75 -10.42 5.25 -3.86
CA LEU A 75 -11.14 5.02 -2.61
C LEU A 75 -11.37 3.53 -2.34
N ALA A 76 -11.70 2.74 -3.37
CA ALA A 76 -11.93 1.31 -3.23
C ALA A 76 -10.64 0.55 -2.88
N VAL A 77 -9.50 0.88 -3.50
CA VAL A 77 -8.19 0.29 -3.19
C VAL A 77 -7.77 0.67 -1.77
N SER A 78 -7.85 1.96 -1.43
CA SER A 78 -7.50 2.47 -0.09
C SER A 78 -8.30 1.81 1.01
N ALA A 79 -9.62 1.67 0.85
CA ALA A 79 -10.48 1.02 1.84
C ALA A 79 -10.13 -0.47 2.03
N LYS A 80 -9.82 -1.19 0.94
CA LYS A 80 -9.43 -2.61 1.01
C LYS A 80 -8.08 -2.79 1.70
N LEU A 81 -7.09 -1.96 1.37
CA LEU A 81 -5.78 -2.00 2.01
C LEU A 81 -5.88 -1.63 3.49
N TYR A 82 -6.60 -0.56 3.84
CA TYR A 82 -6.80 -0.15 5.23
C TYR A 82 -7.34 -1.30 6.09
N ARG A 83 -8.37 -2.01 5.59
CA ARG A 83 -8.96 -3.15 6.30
C ARG A 83 -7.95 -4.28 6.53
N GLN A 84 -7.18 -4.65 5.52
CA GLN A 84 -6.22 -5.76 5.62
C GLN A 84 -5.00 -5.37 6.47
N LEU A 85 -4.46 -4.17 6.25
CA LEU A 85 -3.32 -3.63 6.99
C LEU A 85 -3.63 -3.30 8.44
N SER A 86 -4.90 -3.15 8.83
CA SER A 86 -5.29 -3.08 10.24
C SER A 86 -5.16 -4.43 10.96
N LEU A 87 -5.13 -5.55 10.21
CA LEU A 87 -5.13 -6.91 10.77
C LEU A 87 -3.75 -7.59 10.69
N ALA A 88 -2.94 -7.26 9.68
CA ALA A 88 -1.63 -7.85 9.45
C ALA A 88 -0.68 -6.83 8.79
N PRO A 89 0.65 -6.99 8.90
CA PRO A 89 1.63 -6.11 8.24
C PRO A 89 1.76 -6.39 6.73
N TRP A 90 0.70 -6.92 6.10
CA TRP A 90 0.64 -7.19 4.68
C TRP A 90 -0.81 -7.22 4.20
N ALA A 91 -1.01 -7.00 2.91
CA ALA A 91 -2.29 -7.06 2.24
C ALA A 91 -2.13 -7.64 0.83
N THR A 92 -3.20 -8.25 0.32
CA THR A 92 -3.26 -8.71 -1.07
C THR A 92 -4.60 -8.35 -1.70
N LEU A 93 -4.55 -7.70 -2.85
CA LEU A 93 -5.70 -7.38 -3.68
C LEU A 93 -5.61 -8.12 -5.00
N HIS A 94 -6.74 -8.60 -5.48
CA HIS A 94 -6.84 -9.25 -6.79
C HIS A 94 -7.86 -8.51 -7.65
N CYS A 95 -7.55 -8.38 -8.93
CA CYS A 95 -8.51 -8.00 -9.96
C CYS A 95 -8.32 -8.90 -11.20
N PRO A 96 -9.14 -8.73 -12.26
CA PRO A 96 -8.96 -9.46 -13.50
C PRO A 96 -7.56 -9.29 -14.11
N ASP A 97 -6.98 -8.10 -14.03
CA ASP A 97 -5.71 -7.77 -14.68
C ASP A 97 -4.47 -8.25 -13.92
N GLY A 98 -4.57 -8.47 -12.61
CA GLY A 98 -3.41 -8.85 -11.82
C GLY A 98 -3.64 -8.96 -10.32
N THR A 99 -2.54 -9.00 -9.60
CA THR A 99 -2.49 -9.08 -8.13
C THR A 99 -1.55 -8.01 -7.58
N LEU A 100 -2.04 -7.25 -6.61
CA LEU A 100 -1.23 -6.33 -5.81
C LEU A 100 -0.96 -6.97 -4.46
N ARG A 101 0.32 -7.13 -4.11
CA ARG A 101 0.76 -7.45 -2.76
C ARG A 101 1.40 -6.22 -2.14
N VAL A 102 1.02 -5.89 -0.91
CA VAL A 102 1.64 -4.80 -0.13
C VAL A 102 2.14 -5.41 1.17
N GLU A 103 3.40 -5.15 1.52
CA GLU A 103 4.01 -5.60 2.76
C GLU A 103 4.63 -4.41 3.47
N LEU A 104 4.41 -4.27 4.77
CA LEU A 104 5.12 -3.26 5.54
C LEU A 104 6.59 -3.67 5.66
N THR A 105 7.48 -2.70 5.49
CA THR A 105 8.92 -2.93 5.56
C THR A 105 9.57 -1.90 6.47
N ALA A 106 10.76 -2.21 6.98
CA ALA A 106 11.52 -1.23 7.74
C ALA A 106 11.92 -0.05 6.84
N PRO A 107 11.95 1.18 7.37
CA PRO A 107 12.37 2.36 6.61
C PRO A 107 13.77 2.20 6.03
N ARG A 108 13.96 2.66 4.78
CA ARG A 108 15.26 2.67 4.11
C ARG A 108 15.67 4.13 3.90
N GLY A 109 16.63 4.59 4.70
CA GLY A 109 17.02 6.00 4.78
C GLY A 109 17.49 6.64 3.47
#